data_AF-A0A2I2ZTT5-F1
#
_entry.id   AF-A0A2I2ZTT5-F1
#
_cell.length_a   1.000
_cell.length_b   1.000
_cell.length_c   1.000
_cell.angle_alpha   90.00
_cell.angle_beta   90.00
_cell.angle_gamma   90.00
#
_symmetry.space_group_name_H-M   'P 1'
#
loop_
_entity.id
_entity.type
_entity.pdbx_description
1 polymer ?
#
loop_
_entity_poly.entity_id
_entity_poly.type
_entity_poly.pdbx_seq_one_letter_code
_entity_poly.pdbx_strand_id
1 'polypeptide(L)'
;MESGAKGCEVMVSGKLRGQRTKSMNGDRVNYYIDTAVCHVLLRQGVLGIKVKIMLPWDPTGKIGPKKRLPDHVSIVEPKDEILHTTPSQNRRVGSQNCLP
;
A
#
# COMPACT_ATOMS: atom_id res chain seq x y z
N MET A 1 9.77 -9.40 6.40
CA MET A 1 8.84 -10.52 6.17
C MET A 1 9.11 -11.09 4.81
N GLU A 2 9.30 -12.39 4.70
CA GLU A 2 9.69 -13.06 3.45
C GLU A 2 8.61 -12.93 2.36
N SER A 3 7.33 -12.89 2.74
CA SER A 3 6.19 -12.84 1.82
C SER A 3 5.77 -11.43 1.35
N GLY A 4 6.59 -10.40 1.56
CA GLY A 4 6.30 -9.05 1.04
C GLY A 4 5.20 -8.27 1.78
N ALA A 5 4.73 -8.74 2.94
CA ALA A 5 3.85 -7.98 3.81
C ALA A 5 4.59 -6.77 4.41
N LYS A 6 3.88 -5.65 4.57
CA LYS A 6 4.43 -4.42 5.19
C LYS A 6 4.64 -4.59 6.70
N GLY A 7 3.82 -5.42 7.33
CA GLY A 7 3.97 -5.83 8.73
C GLY A 7 2.92 -6.86 9.12
N CYS A 8 3.12 -7.54 10.24
CA CYS A 8 2.06 -8.33 10.87
C CYS A 8 2.06 -8.14 12.38
N GLU A 9 0.89 -8.31 12.96
CA GLU A 9 0.65 -8.37 14.39
C GLU A 9 0.04 -9.74 14.71
N VAL A 10 0.66 -10.47 15.64
CA VAL A 10 0.15 -11.78 16.11
C VAL A 10 -0.28 -11.65 17.55
N MET A 11 -1.52 -12.05 17.81
CA MET A 11 -2.15 -11.96 19.11
C MET A 11 -2.60 -13.34 19.55
N VAL A 12 -1.98 -13.83 20.62
CA VAL A 12 -2.32 -15.11 21.24
C VAL A 12 -3.12 -14.85 22.51
N SER A 13 -4.33 -15.38 22.52
CA SER A 13 -5.25 -15.34 23.65
C SER A 13 -5.47 -16.77 24.18
N GLY A 14 -5.62 -16.88 25.49
CA GLY A 14 -5.85 -18.17 26.15
C GLY A 14 -4.97 -18.36 27.38
N LYS A 15 -5.17 -19.48 28.08
CA LYS A 15 -4.45 -19.80 29.31
C LYS A 15 -3.11 -20.45 28.95
N LEU A 16 -2.06 -19.63 28.80
CA LEU A 16 -0.71 -20.14 28.55
C LEU A 16 -0.01 -20.52 29.88
N ARG A 17 0.00 -19.59 30.86
CA ARG A 17 0.48 -19.78 32.24
C ARG A 17 0.25 -18.49 33.05
N GLY A 18 -1.01 -18.17 33.35
CA GLY A 18 -1.36 -17.11 34.33
C GLY A 18 -1.46 -15.66 33.83
N GLN A 19 -1.10 -15.34 32.58
CA GLN A 19 -1.18 -13.97 32.06
C GLN A 19 -2.40 -13.78 31.15
N ARG A 20 -3.25 -12.80 31.49
CA ARG A 20 -4.39 -12.40 30.66
C ARG A 20 -3.90 -11.38 29.63
N THR A 21 -3.79 -11.78 28.36
CA THR A 21 -3.40 -10.87 27.28
C THR A 21 -4.44 -9.76 27.15
N LYS A 22 -4.03 -8.51 27.42
CA LYS A 22 -4.79 -7.31 27.08
C LYS A 22 -4.29 -6.84 25.72
N SER A 23 -5.15 -6.88 24.72
CA SER A 23 -4.84 -6.38 23.40
C SER A 23 -5.37 -4.97 23.21
N MET A 24 -4.50 -4.03 22.82
CA MET A 24 -4.87 -2.68 22.45
C MET A 24 -4.80 -2.56 20.93
N ASN A 25 -5.96 -2.57 20.28
CA ASN A 25 -6.05 -2.33 18.84
C ASN A 25 -6.53 -0.89 18.63
N GLY A 26 -5.68 -0.04 18.06
CA GLY A 26 -6.14 1.21 17.45
C GLY A 26 -6.71 0.89 16.06
N ASP A 27 -7.95 1.28 15.81
CA ASP A 27 -8.63 1.00 14.55
C ASP A 27 -7.98 1.79 13.40
N ARG A 28 -7.14 1.10 12.62
CA ARG A 28 -6.67 1.61 11.32
C ARG A 28 -7.50 1.01 10.20
N VAL A 29 -7.68 1.83 9.18
CA VAL A 29 -8.53 1.64 8.00
C VAL A 29 -8.58 0.19 7.51
N ASN A 30 -9.80 -0.37 7.52
CA ASN A 30 -10.14 -1.78 7.28
C ASN A 30 -9.62 -2.38 5.95
N TYR A 31 -9.21 -1.56 4.97
CA TYR A 31 -8.84 -2.03 3.63
C TYR A 31 -7.39 -2.54 3.50
N TYR A 32 -6.52 -2.20 4.45
CA TYR A 32 -5.10 -2.60 4.39
C TYR A 32 -4.76 -3.81 5.24
N ILE A 33 -5.65 -4.15 6.16
CA ILE A 33 -5.36 -5.12 7.20
C ILE A 33 -6.21 -6.35 6.90
N ASP A 34 -5.55 -7.43 6.52
CA ASP A 34 -6.18 -8.74 6.48
C ASP A 34 -6.13 -9.35 7.88
N THR A 35 -7.26 -9.90 8.34
CA THR A 35 -7.36 -10.46 9.69
C THR A 35 -7.82 -11.91 9.63
N ALA A 36 -7.04 -12.80 10.21
CA ALA A 36 -7.40 -14.20 10.37
C ALA A 36 -7.50 -14.55 11.86
N VAL A 37 -8.52 -15.34 12.22
CA VAL A 37 -8.67 -15.88 13.57
C VAL A 37 -8.72 -17.40 13.47
N CYS A 38 -7.91 -18.07 14.28
CA CYS A 38 -7.87 -19.52 14.37
C CYS A 38 -7.89 -19.95 15.85
N HIS A 39 -8.44 -21.13 16.11
CA HIS A 39 -8.48 -21.72 17.43
C HIS A 39 -7.68 -23.02 17.44
N VAL A 40 -6.81 -23.16 18.43
CA VAL A 40 -6.01 -24.38 18.63
C VAL A 40 -6.50 -25.05 19.91
N LEU A 41 -6.94 -26.30 19.78
CA LEU A 41 -7.35 -27.14 20.91
C LEU A 41 -6.11 -27.77 21.55
N LEU A 42 -5.92 -27.51 22.85
CA LEU A 42 -4.91 -28.15 23.68
C LEU A 42 -5.57 -28.90 24.83
N ARG A 43 -4.85 -29.83 25.45
CA ARG A 43 -5.33 -30.54 26.66
C ARG A 43 -5.68 -29.59 27.82
N GLN A 44 -5.03 -28.43 27.91
CA GLN A 44 -5.28 -27.42 28.95
C GLN A 44 -6.45 -26.47 28.64
N GLY A 45 -6.99 -26.51 27.42
CA GLY A 45 -8.05 -25.62 26.94
C GLY A 45 -7.84 -25.17 25.49
N VAL A 46 -8.57 -24.13 25.08
CA VAL A 46 -8.48 -23.57 23.72
C VAL A 46 -7.62 -22.31 23.72
N LEU A 47 -6.68 -22.22 22.78
CA LEU A 47 -5.96 -20.99 22.45
C LEU A 47 -6.62 -20.32 21.23
N GLY A 48 -6.82 -19.01 21.31
CA GLY A 48 -7.25 -18.19 20.19
C GLY A 48 -6.07 -17.43 19.62
N ILE A 49 -5.78 -17.62 18.34
CA ILE A 49 -4.74 -16.90 17.61
C ILE A 49 -5.44 -15.95 16.65
N LYS A 50 -5.16 -14.65 16.78
CA LYS A 50 -5.57 -13.62 15.83
C LYS A 50 -4.33 -13.05 15.16
N VAL A 51 -4.28 -13.11 13.84
CA VAL A 51 -3.21 -12.54 13.03
C VAL A 51 -3.79 -11.38 12.24
N LYS A 52 -3.10 -10.25 12.24
CA LYS A 52 -3.38 -9.10 11.39
C LYS A 52 -2.19 -8.89 10.46
N ILE A 53 -2.40 -8.89 9.15
CA ILE A 53 -1.36 -8.69 8.15
C ILE A 53 -1.63 -7.37 7.42
N MET A 54 -0.66 -6.46 7.43
CA MET A 54 -0.73 -5.23 6.67
C MET A 54 -0.23 -5.49 5.24
N LEU A 55 -1.15 -5.40 4.28
CA LEU A 55 -0.88 -5.58 2.87
C LEU A 55 -0.09 -4.38 2.30
N PRO A 56 0.84 -4.60 1.35
CA PRO A 56 1.52 -3.52 0.65
C PRO A 56 0.55 -2.78 -0.28
N TRP A 57 0.83 -1.51 -0.57
CA TRP A 57 0.11 -0.78 -1.62
C TRP A 57 0.57 -1.29 -2.99
N ASP A 58 -0.38 -1.64 -3.86
CA ASP A 58 -0.11 -2.08 -5.23
C ASP A 58 -1.06 -1.32 -6.19
N PRO A 59 -0.54 -0.55 -7.17
CA PRO A 59 -1.37 0.14 -8.16
C PRO A 59 -2.18 -0.84 -9.04
N THR A 60 -1.69 -2.07 -9.22
CA THR A 60 -2.35 -3.12 -10.00
C THR A 60 -3.53 -3.74 -9.25
N GLY A 61 -3.50 -3.69 -7.92
CA GLY A 61 -4.53 -4.23 -7.04
C GLY A 61 -4.57 -5.76 -6.96
N LYS A 62 -3.46 -6.46 -7.24
CA LYS A 62 -3.41 -7.93 -7.19
C LYS A 62 -3.17 -8.44 -5.77
N ILE A 63 -2.27 -7.80 -5.04
CA ILE A 63 -1.80 -8.24 -3.72
C ILE A 63 -2.32 -7.34 -2.60
N GLY A 64 -2.69 -6.10 -2.92
CA GLY A 64 -3.15 -5.13 -1.93
C GLY A 64 -4.05 -4.04 -2.52
N PRO A 65 -4.50 -3.10 -1.69
CA PRO A 65 -5.45 -2.08 -2.10
C PRO A 65 -4.85 -1.11 -3.13
N LYS A 66 -5.66 -0.71 -4.12
CA LYS A 66 -5.28 0.27 -5.15
C LYS A 66 -5.11 1.68 -4.61
N LYS A 67 -5.91 2.04 -3.59
CA LYS A 67 -5.82 3.34 -2.92
C LYS A 67 -4.53 3.39 -2.12
N ARG A 68 -3.82 4.51 -2.13
CA ARG A 68 -2.65 4.77 -1.26
C ARG A 68 -3.08 5.13 0.14
N LEU A 69 -2.15 5.04 1.10
CA LEU A 69 -2.42 5.52 2.45
C LEU A 69 -2.66 7.03 2.37
N PRO A 70 -3.61 7.56 3.16
CA PRO A 70 -3.94 8.99 3.12
C PRO A 70 -2.73 9.88 3.43
N ASP A 71 -1.79 9.38 4.23
CA ASP A 71 -0.59 10.13 4.63
C ASP A 71 0.57 10.02 3.62
N HIS A 72 0.43 9.20 2.56
CA HIS A 72 1.50 8.95 1.60
C HIS A 72 1.37 9.83 0.35
N VAL A 73 1.99 11.01 0.38
CA VAL A 73 2.07 11.94 -0.75
C VAL A 73 3.26 11.58 -1.64
N SER A 74 3.04 11.40 -2.96
CA SER A 74 4.13 11.32 -3.93
C SER A 74 4.36 12.68 -4.56
N ILE A 75 5.52 13.26 -4.31
CA ILE A 75 5.98 14.48 -4.97
C ILE A 75 6.55 14.05 -6.33
N VAL A 76 5.95 14.52 -7.41
CA VAL A 76 6.48 14.29 -8.76
C VAL A 76 7.55 15.35 -9.01
N GLU A 77 8.73 14.92 -9.42
CA GLU A 77 9.79 15.86 -9.81
C GLU A 77 9.31 16.69 -11.01
N PRO A 78 9.52 18.02 -10.97
CA PRO A 78 9.14 18.87 -12.09
C PRO A 78 9.92 18.43 -13.33
N LYS A 79 9.24 18.41 -14.48
CA LYS A 79 9.92 18.21 -15.75
C LYS A 79 10.85 19.40 -15.98
N ASP A 80 12.05 19.14 -16.49
CA ASP A 80 12.98 20.20 -16.88
C ASP A 80 12.30 21.12 -17.91
N GLU A 81 12.03 22.35 -17.48
CA GLU A 81 11.56 23.40 -18.37
C GLU A 81 12.71 23.77 -19.30
N ILE A 82 12.52 23.52 -20.60
CA ILE A 82 13.45 23.99 -21.62
C ILE A 82 13.37 25.52 -21.58
N LEU A 83 14.43 26.17 -21.09
CA LEU A 83 14.53 27.63 -21.12
C LEU A 83 14.39 28.10 -22.58
N HIS A 84 13.21 28.61 -22.95
CA HIS A 84 12.97 29.19 -24.27
C HIS A 84 13.78 30.50 -24.40
N THR A 85 15.05 30.40 -24.77
CA THR A 85 15.95 31.56 -24.89
C THR A 85 15.84 32.29 -26.22
N THR A 86 14.97 31.85 -27.12
CA THR A 86 14.70 32.56 -28.39
C THR A 86 13.24 32.37 -28.78
N PRO A 87 12.57 33.38 -29.37
CA PRO A 87 11.26 33.20 -29.96
C PRO A 87 11.39 32.20 -31.11
N SER A 88 11.01 30.94 -30.87
CA SER A 88 10.90 29.93 -31.92
C SER A 88 9.73 30.30 -32.82
N GLN A 89 10.01 30.98 -33.94
CA GLN A 89 9.04 31.09 -35.03
C GLN A 89 8.80 29.70 -35.61
N ASN A 90 7.76 29.03 -35.14
CA ASN A 90 7.25 27.81 -35.75
C ASN A 90 6.54 28.17 -37.08
N ARG A 91 7.30 28.60 -38.09
CA ARG A 91 6.80 28.69 -39.46
C ARG A 91 6.81 27.28 -40.05
N ARG A 92 5.65 26.62 -40.02
CA ARG A 92 5.35 25.52 -40.94
C ARG A 92 5.41 26.09 -42.36
N VAL A 93 6.57 25.97 -43.01
CA VAL A 93 6.70 26.22 -44.45
C VAL A 93 5.98 25.08 -45.15
N GLY A 94 4.70 25.31 -45.44
CA GLY A 94 3.94 24.48 -46.37
C GLY A 94 4.60 24.61 -47.74
N SER A 95 5.31 23.56 -48.13
CA SER A 95 5.64 23.27 -49.51
C SER A 95 4.34 23.08 -50.29
N GLN A 96 3.97 24.03 -51.17
CA GLN A 96 3.20 23.72 -52.37
C GLN A 96 3.32 24.82 -53.43
N ASN A 97 4.22 24.56 -54.38
CA ASN A 97 4.13 24.74 -55.82
C ASN A 97 3.26 25.88 -56.38
N CYS A 98 3.91 26.89 -56.98
CA CYS A 98 3.33 27.67 -58.05
C CYS A 98 4.22 27.54 -59.31
N LEU A 99 3.74 26.75 -60.27
CA LEU A 99 3.98 26.88 -61.71
C LEU A 99 2.59 26.99 -62.37
N PRO A 100 2.44 27.52 -63.59
CA PRO A 100 3.45 28.08 -64.49
C PRO A 100 3.52 29.62 -64.49
#